data_AF-A0A957LJ54-F1
#
_entry.id   AF-A0A957LJ54-F1
#
_cell.length_a   1.000
_cell.length_b   1.000
_cell.length_c   1.000
_cell.angle_alpha   90.00
_cell.angle_beta   90.00
_cell.angle_gamma   90.00
#
_symmetry.space_group_name_H-M   'P 1'
#
loop_
_entity.id
_entity.type
_entity.pdbx_description
1 polymer ?
#
loop_
_entity_poly.entity_id
_entity_poly.type
_entity_poly.pdbx_seq_one_letter_code
_entity_poly.pdbx_strand_id
1 'polypeptide(L)'
;MMEKTTAAGATRRKMVRKQVYIYPHQEARLKAMAAAQLVSEADLIRQAVDAFLGQPQTASSNPLPPDEAAWQEVLASFAVVRARSLPGPPHRWTREDYYDEQG
;
A
#
# COMPACT_ATOMS: atom_id res chain seq x y z
N MET A 1 -17.13 35.77 17.96
CA MET A 1 -15.76 35.21 18.00
C MET A 1 -15.89 33.77 18.44
N MET A 2 -15.73 32.82 17.51
CA MET A 2 -15.49 31.37 17.67
C MET A 2 -15.90 30.72 16.35
N GLU A 3 -15.03 30.88 15.35
CA GLU A 3 -15.10 30.10 14.12
C GLU A 3 -14.74 28.66 14.47
N LYS A 4 -15.70 27.76 14.29
CA LYS A 4 -15.42 26.32 14.29
C LYS A 4 -14.70 26.02 12.97
N THR A 5 -13.38 25.96 13.03
CA THR A 5 -12.56 25.38 11.97
C THR A 5 -12.86 23.89 11.92
N THR A 6 -13.87 23.51 11.15
CA THR A 6 -14.08 22.12 10.76
C THR A 6 -12.89 21.72 9.90
N ALA A 7 -12.04 20.86 10.46
CA ALA A 7 -10.91 20.26 9.78
C ALA A 7 -11.35 19.78 8.39
N ALA A 8 -10.65 20.27 7.36
CA ALA A 8 -10.85 19.86 5.98
C ALA A 8 -10.82 18.34 5.91
N GLY A 9 -11.99 17.73 5.78
CA GLY A 9 -12.10 16.29 5.56
C GLY A 9 -11.30 15.96 4.32
N ALA A 10 -10.31 15.08 4.45
CA ALA A 10 -9.57 14.54 3.32
C ALA A 10 -10.60 14.03 2.30
N THR A 11 -10.73 14.72 1.16
CA THR A 11 -11.63 14.32 0.09
C THR A 11 -11.14 12.96 -0.40
N ARG A 12 -11.73 11.87 0.10
CA ARG A 12 -11.51 10.53 -0.45
C ARG A 12 -11.76 10.64 -1.94
N ARG A 13 -10.75 10.36 -2.76
CA ARG A 13 -10.90 10.31 -4.22
C ARG A 13 -12.09 9.41 -4.54
N LYS A 14 -13.13 9.99 -5.14
CA LYS A 14 -14.36 9.28 -5.48
C LYS A 14 -14.08 8.37 -6.67
N MET A 15 -14.03 7.05 -6.42
CA MET A 15 -13.92 6.05 -7.48
C MET A 15 -15.30 5.69 -8.04
N VAL A 16 -15.38 5.45 -9.34
CA VAL A 16 -16.62 5.00 -10.02
C VAL A 16 -16.45 3.55 -10.45
N ARG A 17 -17.34 2.66 -10.00
CA ARG A 17 -17.31 1.23 -10.38
C ARG A 17 -17.63 1.09 -11.88
N LYS A 18 -16.79 0.35 -12.60
CA LYS A 18 -17.00 -0.06 -14.00
C LYS A 18 -16.96 -1.59 -14.08
N GLN A 19 -17.82 -2.18 -14.91
CA GLN A 19 -17.83 -3.62 -15.22
C GLN A 19 -17.55 -3.77 -16.72
N VAL A 20 -16.57 -4.60 -17.08
CA VAL A 20 -16.11 -4.80 -18.45
C VAL A 20 -15.87 -6.29 -18.68
N TYR A 21 -16.30 -6.82 -19.83
CA TYR A 21 -15.96 -8.17 -20.25
C TYR A 21 -14.61 -8.17 -20.96
N ILE A 22 -13.76 -9.13 -20.63
CA ILE A 22 -12.45 -9.34 -21.24
C ILE A 22 -12.37 -10.76 -21.78
N TYR A 23 -11.51 -10.98 -22.78
CA TYR A 23 -11.30 -12.31 -23.34
C TYR A 23 -10.47 -13.19 -22.39
N PRO A 24 -10.59 -14.53 -22.48
CA PRO A 24 -9.83 -15.45 -21.62
C PRO A 24 -8.31 -15.23 -21.66
N HIS A 25 -7.75 -14.89 -22.83
CA HIS A 25 -6.33 -14.60 -22.94
C HIS A 25 -5.90 -13.29 -22.24
N GLN A 26 -6.82 -12.33 -22.09
CA GLN A 26 -6.57 -11.09 -21.38
C GLN A 26 -6.61 -11.32 -19.87
N GLU A 27 -7.54 -12.16 -19.39
CA GLU A 27 -7.63 -12.56 -17.98
C GLU A 27 -6.36 -13.27 -17.51
N ALA A 28 -5.86 -14.24 -18.29
CA ALA A 28 -4.62 -14.96 -17.98
C ALA A 28 -3.41 -14.02 -17.91
N ARG A 29 -3.30 -13.07 -18.85
CA ARG A 29 -2.22 -12.07 -18.86
C ARG A 29 -2.34 -11.07 -17.70
N LEU A 30 -3.55 -10.61 -17.39
CA LEU A 30 -3.82 -9.67 -16.32
C LEU A 30 -3.39 -10.24 -14.96
N LYS A 31 -3.75 -11.49 -14.68
CA LYS A 31 -3.33 -12.20 -13.46
C LYS A 31 -1.82 -12.37 -13.36
N ALA A 32 -1.18 -12.80 -14.44
CA ALA A 32 0.27 -12.97 -14.46
C ALA A 32 1.02 -11.65 -14.21
N MET A 33 0.56 -10.56 -14.82
CA MET A 33 1.16 -9.23 -14.64
C MET A 33 0.93 -8.67 -13.23
N ALA A 34 -0.29 -8.80 -12.71
CA ALA A 34 -0.63 -8.36 -11.35
C ALA A 34 0.25 -9.07 -10.30
N ALA A 35 0.41 -10.39 -10.43
CA ALA A 35 1.29 -11.18 -9.57
C ALA A 35 2.76 -10.77 -9.69
N ALA A 36 3.27 -10.59 -10.91
CA ALA A 36 4.66 -10.20 -11.14
C ALA A 36 5.00 -8.80 -10.58
N GLN A 37 4.03 -7.90 -10.56
CA GLN A 37 4.20 -6.51 -10.08
C GLN A 37 3.76 -6.31 -8.62
N LEU A 38 3.24 -7.35 -7.96
CA LEU A 38 2.69 -7.29 -6.60
C LEU A 38 1.60 -6.21 -6.43
N VAL A 39 0.76 -6.04 -7.45
CA VAL A 39 -0.39 -5.12 -7.44
C VAL A 39 -1.69 -5.87 -7.69
N SER A 40 -2.82 -5.24 -7.39
CA SER A 40 -4.12 -5.83 -7.72
C SER A 40 -4.40 -5.76 -9.23
N GLU A 41 -5.21 -6.69 -9.74
CA GLU A 41 -5.68 -6.64 -11.15
C GLU A 41 -6.40 -5.31 -11.46
N ALA A 42 -7.16 -4.79 -10.49
CA ALA A 42 -7.85 -3.52 -10.62
C ALA A 42 -6.88 -2.32 -10.67
N ASP A 43 -5.75 -2.41 -9.98
CA ASP A 43 -4.70 -1.39 -10.01
C ASP A 43 -4.04 -1.36 -11.38
N LEU A 44 -3.74 -2.53 -11.94
CA LEU A 44 -3.17 -2.65 -13.29
C LEU A 44 -4.13 -2.09 -14.36
N ILE A 45 -5.44 -2.37 -14.23
CA ILE A 45 -6.46 -1.81 -15.12
C ILE A 45 -6.50 -0.28 -15.01
N ARG A 46 -6.47 0.28 -13.79
CA ARG A 46 -6.47 1.73 -13.57
C ARG A 46 -5.23 2.39 -14.17
N GLN A 47 -4.04 1.82 -13.94
CA GLN A 47 -2.78 2.31 -14.52
C GLN A 47 -2.82 2.31 -16.05
N ALA A 48 -3.35 1.25 -16.67
CA ALA A 48 -3.50 1.16 -18.11
C ALA A 48 -4.47 2.22 -18.67
N VAL A 49 -5.59 2.48 -17.96
CA VAL A 49 -6.54 3.55 -18.32
C VAL A 49 -5.88 4.92 -18.19
N ASP A 50 -5.19 5.19 -17.08
CA ASP A 50 -4.48 6.46 -16.87
C ASP A 50 -3.41 6.69 -17.96
N ALA A 51 -2.63 5.65 -18.29
CA ALA A 51 -1.63 5.70 -19.36
C ALA A 51 -2.26 6.02 -20.73
N PHE A 52 -3.35 5.34 -21.07
CA PHE A 52 -4.05 5.55 -22.34
C PHE A 52 -4.64 6.96 -22.45
N LEU A 53 -5.11 7.53 -21.34
CA LEU A 53 -5.66 8.88 -21.26
C LEU A 53 -4.58 9.97 -21.13
N GLY A 54 -3.30 9.62 -21.15
CA GLY A 54 -2.18 10.56 -20.96
C GLY A 54 -2.17 11.21 -19.58
N GLN A 55 -2.83 10.61 -18.59
CA GLN A 55 -2.82 11.11 -17.22
C GLN A 55 -1.50 10.72 -16.55
N PRO A 56 -0.92 11.61 -15.73
CA PRO A 56 0.21 11.23 -14.90
C PRO A 56 -0.24 10.06 -14.02
N GLN A 57 0.50 8.95 -14.08
CA GLN A 57 0.25 7.76 -13.26
C GLN A 57 0.07 8.23 -11.83
N THR A 58 -1.17 8.18 -11.33
CA THR A 58 -1.41 8.64 -9.97
C THR A 58 -0.72 7.64 -9.08
N ALA A 59 0.35 8.08 -8.43
CA ALA A 59 1.20 7.27 -7.58
C ALA A 59 0.41 6.72 -6.38
N SER A 60 -0.39 5.67 -6.59
CA SER A 60 -0.61 4.66 -5.56
C SER A 60 0.50 3.60 -5.61
N SER A 61 1.31 3.60 -6.68
CA SER A 61 2.39 2.63 -6.92
C SER A 61 3.52 3.24 -7.74
N ASN A 62 3.97 4.46 -7.42
CA ASN A 62 5.31 4.84 -7.81
C ASN A 62 6.22 4.28 -6.71
N PRO A 63 6.87 3.12 -6.88
CA PRO A 63 8.04 2.86 -6.07
C PRO A 63 9.01 3.97 -6.47
N LEU A 64 9.20 4.95 -5.58
CA LEU A 64 10.46 5.67 -5.56
C LEU A 64 11.56 4.62 -5.75
N PRO A 65 12.57 4.87 -6.62
CA PRO A 65 13.68 3.93 -6.74
C PRO A 65 14.15 3.58 -5.33
N PRO A 66 14.33 2.30 -5.00
CA PRO A 66 14.69 1.89 -3.65
C PRO A 66 15.89 2.70 -3.19
N ASP A 67 15.70 3.51 -2.16
CA ASP A 67 16.80 4.26 -1.56
C ASP A 67 17.60 3.28 -0.72
N GLU A 68 18.68 2.77 -1.33
CA GLU A 68 19.57 1.81 -0.68
C GLU A 68 20.15 2.38 0.61
N ALA A 69 20.46 3.68 0.67
CA ALA A 69 20.99 4.30 1.88
C ALA A 69 19.95 4.30 3.00
N ALA A 70 18.70 4.69 2.68
CA ALA A 70 17.60 4.62 3.64
C ALA A 70 17.32 3.18 4.11
N TRP A 71 17.45 2.19 3.21
CA TRP A 71 17.28 0.79 3.58
C TRP A 71 18.38 0.30 4.53
N GLN A 72 19.63 0.68 4.29
CA GLN A 72 20.74 0.35 5.18
C GLN A 72 20.59 1.02 6.56
N GLU A 73 20.08 2.25 6.63
CA GLU A 73 19.77 2.92 7.90
C GLU A 73 18.73 2.14 8.73
N VAL A 74 17.68 1.64 8.07
CA VAL A 74 16.67 0.79 8.72
C VAL A 74 17.30 -0.51 9.24
N LEU A 75 18.14 -1.18 8.45
CA LEU A 75 18.83 -2.40 8.89
C LEU A 75 19.78 -2.14 10.08
N ALA A 76 20.50 -1.02 10.06
CA ALA A 76 21.35 -0.60 11.17
C ALA A 76 20.53 -0.32 12.44
N SER A 77 19.35 0.28 12.32
CA SER A 77 18.45 0.51 13.47
C SER A 77 18.00 -0.81 14.12
N PHE A 78 17.69 -1.85 13.33
CA PHE A 78 17.35 -3.17 13.85
C PHE A 78 18.53 -3.86 14.54
N ALA A 79 19.76 -3.63 14.08
CA ALA A 79 20.95 -4.13 14.77
C ALA A 79 21.09 -3.50 16.18
N VAL A 80 20.85 -2.19 16.30
CA VAL A 80 20.84 -1.48 17.59
C VAL A 80 19.75 -2.02 18.51
N VAL A 81 18.54 -2.25 18.00
CA VAL A 81 17.43 -2.80 18.79
C VAL A 81 17.70 -4.24 19.22
N ARG A 82 18.24 -5.10 18.33
CA ARG A 82 18.60 -6.48 18.68
C ARG A 82 19.71 -6.57 19.74
N ALA A 83 20.65 -5.62 19.73
CA ALA A 83 21.71 -5.54 20.73
C ALA A 83 21.18 -5.10 22.11
N ARG A 84 20.01 -4.44 22.17
CA ARG A 84 19.36 -4.10 23.43
C ARG A 84 18.68 -5.36 23.98
N SER A 85 19.17 -5.86 25.11
CA SER A 85 18.40 -6.81 25.91
C SER A 85 17.19 -6.08 26.50
N LEU A 86 16.01 -6.34 25.95
CA LEU A 86 14.77 -5.84 26.51
C LEU A 86 14.42 -6.67 27.75
N PRO A 87 14.01 -6.04 28.86
CA PRO A 87 13.60 -6.76 30.06
C PRO A 87 12.27 -7.50 29.81
N GLY A 88 12.21 -8.75 30.25
CA GLY A 88 11.02 -9.59 30.17
C GLY A 88 11.16 -10.77 29.20
N PRO A 89 10.26 -11.77 29.30
CA PRO A 89 10.22 -12.87 28.34
C PRO A 89 9.85 -12.36 26.94
N PRO A 90 10.32 -13.03 25.86
CA PRO A 90 9.93 -12.67 24.51
C PRO A 90 8.41 -12.73 24.38
N HIS A 91 7.81 -11.66 23.86
CA HIS A 91 6.38 -11.63 23.60
C HIS A 91 6.03 -12.70 22.55
N ARG A 92 5.06 -13.55 22.89
CA ARG A 92 4.44 -14.49 21.94
C ARG A 92 3.11 -13.91 21.54
N TRP A 93 3.02 -13.49 20.29
CA TRP A 93 1.77 -13.11 19.67
C TRP A 93 0.76 -14.26 19.80
N THR A 94 -0.37 -13.94 20.40
CA THR A 94 -1.56 -14.78 20.49
C THR A 94 -2.60 -14.32 19.47
N ARG A 95 -3.64 -15.11 19.27
CA ARG A 95 -4.71 -14.76 18.33
C ARG A 95 -5.52 -13.56 18.83
N GLU A 96 -5.60 -13.43 20.15
CA GLU A 96 -6.35 -12.42 20.88
C GLU A 96 -5.72 -11.03 20.70
N ASP A 97 -4.38 -10.94 20.67
CA ASP A 97 -3.65 -9.68 20.45
C ASP A 97 -4.02 -8.98 19.11
N TYR A 98 -4.54 -9.72 18.14
CA TYR A 98 -4.97 -9.17 16.84
C TYR A 98 -6.31 -8.40 16.93
N TYR A 99 -7.14 -8.69 17.92
CA TYR A 99 -8.49 -8.15 18.01
C TYR A 99 -8.61 -6.94 18.95
N ASP A 100 -7.55 -6.60 19.69
CA ASP A 100 -7.59 -5.57 20.74
C ASP A 100 -7.50 -4.11 20.23
N GLU A 101 -7.22 -3.88 18.94
CA GLU A 101 -7.08 -2.52 18.37
C GLU A 101 -8.35 -1.97 17.70
N GLN A 102 -9.54 -2.45 18.09
CA GLN A 102 -10.83 -1.87 17.66
C GLN A 102 -11.68 -1.51 18.89
N GLY A 103 -11.18 -0.58 19.71
CA GLY A 103 -11.89 0.06 20.81
C GLY A 103 -12.13 1.54 20.53
#